data_AF-A0A1F7I3P9-F1
#
_entry.id   AF-A0A1F7I3P9-F1
#
_cell.length_a   1.000
_cell.length_b   1.000
_cell.length_c   1.000
_cell.angle_alpha   90.00
_cell.angle_beta   90.00
_cell.angle_gamma   90.00
#
_symmetry.space_group_name_H-M   'P 1'
#
loop_
_entity.id
_entity.type
_entity.pdbx_description
1 polymer ?
#
loop_
_entity_poly.entity_id
_entity_poly.type
_entity_poly.pdbx_seq_one_letter_code
_entity_poly.pdbx_strand_id
1 'polypeptide(L)'
;MQFRLDRFFLDEKDLFVFGYLALVIIVGILKIPIEPLRYGSLVVVLVFLLATRSLVSFVRFNVYFFIILSGLIFSLFLSPYGVAIYLFLAMALYAKTNRI
;
A
#
# COMPACT_ATOMS: atom_id res chain seq x y z
N MET A 1 10.06 21.76 14.02
CA MET A 1 9.27 20.59 13.58
C MET A 1 8.23 20.27 14.64
N GLN A 2 7.03 20.85 14.53
CA GLN A 2 5.91 20.44 15.36
C GLN A 2 5.35 19.13 14.79
N PHE A 3 5.58 18.03 15.49
CA PHE A 3 4.86 16.77 15.26
C PHE A 3 3.39 16.99 15.64
N ARG A 4 2.59 17.50 14.69
CA ARG A 4 1.13 17.60 14.82
C ARG A 4 0.54 16.19 14.68
N LEU A 5 0.45 15.49 15.80
CA LEU A 5 -0.26 14.21 15.92
C LEU A 5 -1.75 14.31 15.55
N ASP A 6 -2.33 15.52 15.57
CA ASP A 6 -3.73 15.76 15.18
C ASP A 6 -4.04 15.55 13.68
N ARG A 7 -3.04 15.58 12.79
CA ARG A 7 -3.27 15.35 11.34
C ARG A 7 -3.25 13.88 10.94
N PHE A 8 -2.72 12.99 11.76
CA PHE A 8 -2.51 11.58 11.38
C PHE A 8 -3.79 10.73 11.37
N PHE A 9 -4.90 11.21 11.94
CA PHE A 9 -6.13 10.43 12.08
C PHE A 9 -7.32 10.89 11.21
N LEU A 10 -7.19 11.99 10.47
CA LEU A 10 -8.30 12.58 9.71
C LEU A 10 -8.07 12.64 8.19
N ASP A 11 -6.93 12.17 7.69
CA ASP A 11 -6.68 12.05 6.24
C ASP A 11 -7.08 10.64 5.78
N GLU A 12 -7.94 10.53 4.77
CA GLU A 12 -8.50 9.25 4.27
C GLU A 12 -7.41 8.22 3.93
N LYS A 13 -6.24 8.71 3.50
CA LYS A 13 -5.03 7.93 3.23
C LYS A 13 -4.47 7.25 4.47
N ASP A 14 -4.41 7.97 5.59
CA ASP A 14 -3.86 7.42 6.84
C ASP A 14 -4.78 6.34 7.39
N LEU A 15 -6.10 6.59 7.40
CA LEU A 15 -7.08 5.59 7.80
C LEU A 15 -6.94 4.30 6.96
N PHE A 16 -6.73 4.46 5.65
CA PHE A 16 -6.52 3.32 4.75
C PHE A 16 -5.22 2.56 5.07
N VAL A 17 -4.10 3.27 5.28
CA VAL A 17 -2.81 2.64 5.60
C VAL A 17 -2.86 1.93 6.97
N PHE A 18 -3.46 2.56 7.98
CA PHE A 18 -3.66 1.94 9.29
C PHE A 18 -4.61 0.74 9.22
N GLY A 19 -5.69 0.82 8.45
CA GLY A 19 -6.60 -0.30 8.22
C GLY A 19 -5.90 -1.47 7.52
N TYR A 20 -5.06 -1.19 6.52
CA TYR A 20 -4.27 -2.20 5.84
C TYR A 20 -3.23 -2.84 6.75
N LEU A 21 -2.55 -2.03 7.57
CA LEU A 21 -1.62 -2.52 8.60
C LEU A 21 -2.33 -3.47 9.58
N ALA A 22 -3.50 -3.07 10.09
CA ALA A 22 -4.30 -3.90 10.98
C ALA A 22 -4.68 -5.22 10.31
N LEU A 23 -5.11 -5.18 9.04
CA LEU A 23 -5.42 -6.39 8.27
C LEU A 23 -4.22 -7.33 8.17
N VAL A 24 -3.03 -6.83 7.80
CA VAL A 24 -1.82 -7.65 7.69
C VAL A 24 -1.41 -8.26 9.03
N ILE A 25 -1.55 -7.51 10.13
CA ILE A 25 -1.26 -7.99 11.48
C ILE A 25 -2.26 -9.08 11.88
N ILE A 26 -3.56 -8.84 11.71
CA ILE A 26 -4.62 -9.80 12.05
C ILE A 26 -4.43 -11.11 11.27
N VAL A 27 -4.20 -11.02 9.96
CA VAL A 27 -3.95 -12.18 9.10
C VAL A 27 -2.71 -12.95 9.54
N GLY A 28 -1.63 -12.24 9.91
CA GLY A 28 -0.39 -12.85 10.38
C GLY A 28 -0.53 -13.55 11.74
N ILE A 29 -1.23 -12.93 12.69
CA ILE A 29 -1.44 -13.47 14.05
C ILE A 29 -2.41 -14.64 14.04
N LEU A 30 -3.55 -14.48 13.36
CA LEU A 30 -4.60 -15.51 13.29
C LEU A 30 -4.23 -16.66 12.34
N LYS A 31 -3.11 -16.57 11.62
CA LYS A 31 -2.64 -17.56 10.64
C LYS A 31 -3.75 -17.99 9.68
N ILE A 32 -4.57 -17.03 9.27
CA ILE A 32 -5.69 -17.30 8.37
C ILE A 32 -5.10 -17.81 7.05
N PRO A 33 -5.58 -18.94 6.51
CA PRO A 33 -5.20 -19.38 5.18
C PRO A 33 -5.70 -18.35 4.18
N ILE A 34 -4.79 -17.50 3.71
CA ILE A 34 -5.06 -16.39 2.79
C ILE A 34 -4.94 -16.78 1.32
N GLU A 35 -4.82 -18.08 1.01
CA GLU A 35 -4.73 -18.57 -0.36
C GLU A 35 -5.86 -18.00 -1.23
N PRO A 36 -5.56 -17.47 -2.44
CA PRO A 36 -4.27 -17.52 -3.13
C PRO A 36 -3.31 -16.35 -2.79
N LEU A 37 -3.68 -15.42 -1.90
CA LEU A 37 -2.80 -14.35 -1.44
C LEU A 37 -1.66 -14.89 -0.59
N ARG A 38 -0.43 -14.52 -0.97
CA ARG A 38 0.77 -14.81 -0.19
C ARG A 38 1.01 -13.72 0.83
N TYR A 39 1.24 -14.11 2.08
CA TYR A 39 1.53 -13.17 3.17
C TYR A 39 2.67 -12.20 2.82
N GLY A 40 3.75 -12.71 2.20
CA GLY A 40 4.86 -11.88 1.76
C GLY A 40 4.45 -10.78 0.78
N SER A 41 3.49 -11.05 -0.11
CA SER A 41 3.00 -10.04 -1.06
C SER A 41 2.17 -8.95 -0.36
N LEU A 42 1.38 -9.31 0.66
CA LEU A 42 0.67 -8.35 1.51
C LEU A 42 1.64 -7.45 2.28
N VAL A 43 2.71 -8.03 2.83
CA VAL A 43 3.77 -7.26 3.51
C VAL A 43 4.46 -6.31 2.54
N VAL A 44 4.74 -6.73 1.30
CA VAL A 44 5.31 -5.85 0.27
C VAL A 44 4.39 -4.66 -0.03
N VAL A 45 3.09 -4.91 -0.20
CA VAL A 45 2.11 -3.83 -0.40
C VAL A 45 2.11 -2.89 0.81
N LEU A 46 2.15 -3.41 2.04
CA LEU A 46 2.20 -2.60 3.25
C LEU A 46 3.46 -1.72 3.33
N VAL A 47 4.63 -2.30 3.05
CA VAL A 47 5.89 -1.55 3.03
C VAL A 47 5.84 -0.45 1.97
N PHE A 48 5.29 -0.77 0.80
CA PHE A 48 5.09 0.21 -0.26
C PHE A 48 4.15 1.35 0.19
N LEU A 49 3.04 1.06 0.86
CA LEU A 49 2.13 2.05 1.43
C LEU A 49 2.84 2.99 2.41
N LEU A 50 3.59 2.43 3.36
CA LEU A 50 4.31 3.21 4.37
C LEU A 50 5.39 4.11 3.73
N ALA A 51 6.13 3.57 2.76
CA ALA A 51 7.16 4.30 2.03
C ALA A 51 6.56 5.44 1.19
N THR A 52 5.51 5.16 0.42
CA THR A 52 4.88 6.15 -0.47
C THR A 52 4.10 7.21 0.30
N ARG A 53 3.50 6.88 1.45
CA ARG A 53 2.89 7.87 2.34
C ARG A 53 3.90 8.90 2.83
N SER A 54 5.10 8.46 3.17
CA SER A 54 6.18 9.33 3.66
C SER A 54 6.79 10.20 2.54
N LEU A 55 6.88 9.66 1.33
CA LEU A 55 7.54 10.32 0.21
C LEU A 55 6.64 11.30 -0.56
N VAL A 56 5.33 11.03 -0.63
CA VAL A 56 4.47 11.76 -1.57
C VAL A 56 3.13 12.13 -0.94
N SER A 57 3.16 13.21 -0.14
CA SER A 57 1.96 13.91 0.33
C SER A 57 1.02 14.37 -0.80
N PHE A 58 1.54 14.45 -2.04
CA PHE A 58 0.87 15.06 -3.19
C PHE A 58 0.05 14.09 -4.06
N VAL A 59 0.17 12.77 -3.88
CA VAL A 59 -0.60 11.81 -4.69
C VAL A 59 -2.09 11.97 -4.40
N ARG A 60 -2.92 12.09 -5.42
CA ARG A 60 -4.39 12.11 -5.23
C ARG A 60 -4.85 10.76 -4.66
N PHE A 61 -5.75 10.77 -3.67
CA PHE A 61 -6.21 9.55 -3.00
C PHE A 61 -6.72 8.48 -3.98
N ASN A 62 -7.47 8.88 -5.00
CA ASN A 62 -7.99 7.96 -6.02
C ASN A 62 -6.89 7.13 -6.69
N VAL A 63 -5.78 7.78 -7.05
CA VAL A 63 -4.64 7.15 -7.72
C VAL A 63 -3.97 6.16 -6.80
N TYR A 64 -3.72 6.62 -5.57
CA TYR A 64 -3.14 5.82 -4.51
C TYR A 64 -3.96 4.54 -4.32
N PHE A 65 -5.29 4.69 -4.17
CA PHE A 65 -6.23 3.58 -4.07
C PHE A 65 -6.14 2.62 -5.27
N PHE A 66 -6.10 3.11 -6.51
CA PHE A 66 -5.99 2.24 -7.69
C PHE A 66 -4.67 1.47 -7.78
N ILE A 67 -3.54 2.10 -7.43
CA ILE A 67 -2.22 1.43 -7.42
C ILE A 67 -2.19 0.31 -6.38
N ILE A 68 -2.86 0.52 -5.23
CA ILE A 68 -2.89 -0.47 -4.15
C ILE A 68 -3.86 -1.60 -4.51
N LEU A 69 -5.03 -1.27 -5.04
CA LEU A 69 -6.01 -2.24 -5.49
C LEU A 69 -5.41 -3.13 -6.58
N SER A 70 -4.69 -2.54 -7.54
CA SER A 70 -3.98 -3.33 -8.55
C SER A 70 -2.86 -4.16 -7.93
N GLY A 71 -2.07 -3.62 -7.01
CA GLY A 71 -1.05 -4.37 -6.26
C GLY A 71 -1.61 -5.58 -5.52
N LEU A 72 -2.80 -5.43 -4.91
CA LEU A 72 -3.55 -6.52 -4.27
C LEU A 72 -4.01 -7.56 -5.28
N ILE A 73 -4.57 -7.15 -6.42
CA ILE A 73 -4.96 -8.09 -7.49
C ILE A 73 -3.73 -8.84 -8.01
N PHE A 74 -2.63 -8.14 -8.27
CA PHE A 74 -1.39 -8.77 -8.71
C PHE A 74 -0.76 -9.67 -7.65
N SER A 75 -1.01 -9.43 -6.36
CA SER A 75 -0.56 -10.31 -5.29
C SER A 75 -1.17 -11.72 -5.32
N LEU A 76 -2.29 -11.89 -6.03
CA LEU A 76 -2.92 -13.20 -6.29
C LEU A 76 -2.11 -14.04 -7.28
N PHE A 77 -1.37 -13.39 -8.19
CA PHE A 77 -0.71 -14.04 -9.32
C PHE A 77 0.82 -13.99 -9.25
N LEU A 78 1.38 -12.92 -8.68
CA LEU A 78 2.80 -12.64 -8.63
C LEU A 78 3.43 -13.03 -7.29
N SER A 79 4.71 -13.37 -7.34
CA SER A 79 5.54 -13.48 -6.15
C SER A 79 5.69 -12.11 -5.46
N PRO A 80 6.06 -12.06 -4.17
CA PRO A 80 6.27 -10.80 -3.45
C PRO A 80 7.22 -9.84 -4.19
N TYR A 81 8.27 -10.39 -4.81
CA TYR A 81 9.21 -9.62 -5.64
C TYR A 81 8.55 -9.04 -6.91
N GLY A 82 7.70 -9.81 -7.58
CA GLY A 82 6.96 -9.34 -8.75
C GLY A 82 5.99 -8.21 -8.40
N VAL A 83 5.31 -8.31 -7.26
CA VAL A 83 4.45 -7.25 -6.72
C VAL A 83 5.27 -6.00 -6.40
N ALA A 84 6.45 -6.13 -5.79
CA ALA A 84 7.32 -5.00 -5.49
C ALA A 84 7.75 -4.26 -6.77
N ILE A 85 8.20 -5.00 -7.79
CA ILE A 85 8.60 -4.44 -9.09
C ILE A 85 7.42 -3.73 -9.75
N TYR A 86 6.24 -4.36 -9.75
CA TYR A 86 5.02 -3.77 -10.31
C TYR A 86 4.67 -2.45 -9.62
N LEU A 87 4.61 -2.43 -8.30
CA LEU A 87 4.29 -1.24 -7.51
C LEU A 87 5.31 -0.11 -7.74
N PHE A 88 6.59 -0.47 -7.83
CA PHE A 88 7.66 0.50 -8.13
C PHE A 88 7.50 1.11 -9.53
N LEU A 89 7.23 0.29 -10.55
CA LEU A 89 6.99 0.76 -11.92
C LEU A 89 5.73 1.63 -12.00
N ALA A 90 4.64 1.22 -11.34
CA ALA A 90 3.40 1.98 -11.28
C ALA A 90 3.64 3.37 -10.66
N MET A 91 4.42 3.44 -9.58
CA MET A 91 4.80 4.70 -8.95
C MET A 91 5.70 5.57 -9.83
N ALA A 92 6.69 4.99 -10.49
CA ALA A 92 7.58 5.71 -11.40
C ALA A 92 6.81 6.31 -12.59
N LEU A 93 5.86 5.56 -13.15
CA LEU A 93 4.96 6.03 -14.20
C LEU A 93 4.05 7.15 -13.70
N TYR A 94 3.49 7.03 -12.50
CA TYR A 94 2.71 8.08 -11.89
C TYR A 94 3.52 9.37 -11.71
N ALA A 95 4.71 9.28 -11.09
CA ALA A 95 5.58 10.43 -10.86
C ALA A 95 5.95 11.16 -12.16
N LYS A 96 6.17 10.41 -13.25
CA LYS A 96 6.51 10.99 -14.56
C LYS A 96 5.33 11.63 -15.27
N THR A 97 4.13 11.06 -15.13
CA THR A 97 2.97 11.40 -15.99
C THR A 97 1.95 12.28 -15.26
N ASN A 98 1.92 12.24 -13.92
CA ASN A 98 0.95 12.93 -13.05
C ASN A 98 -0.53 12.72 -13.46
N ARG A 99 -0.83 11.60 -14.13
CA ARG A 99 -2.10 11.35 -14.85
C ARG A 99 -2.74 9.99 -14.60
N ILE A 100 -2.14 9.16 -13.77
CA ILE A 100 -2.77 7.92 -13.32
C ILE A 100 -3.43 8.22 -11.99
#